data_AF-A0A9E1RZ80-F1
#
_entry.id   AF-A0A9E1RZ80-F1
#
_cell.length_a   1.000
_cell.length_b   1.000
_cell.length_c   1.000
_cell.angle_alpha   90.00
_cell.angle_beta   90.00
_cell.angle_gamma   90.00
#
_symmetry.space_group_name_H-M   'P 1'
#
loop_
_entity.id
_entity.type
_entity.pdbx_description
1 polymer ?
#
loop_
_entity_poly.entity_id
_entity_poly.type
_entity_poly.pdbx_seq_one_letter_code
_entity_poly.pdbx_strand_id
1 'polypeptide(L)' 'PPQSGILGMHKIQERPIVVDGQMEIRPMMYLALSYDHRLIDGREAVTFLVRIKESIEEPERLLLDL' A
#
# COMPACT_ATOMS: atom_id res chain seq x y z
N PRO A 1 9.75 -9.91 16.45
CA PRO A 1 9.54 -9.37 17.82
C PRO A 1 10.85 -8.78 18.37
N PRO A 2 11.20 -7.54 17.95
CA PRO A 2 10.93 -6.30 18.71
C PRO A 2 10.32 -5.16 17.84
N GLN A 3 9.82 -5.50 16.66
CA GLN A 3 9.27 -4.55 15.69
C GLN A 3 7.80 -4.21 15.99
N SER A 4 7.39 -2.97 15.69
CA SER A 4 6.02 -2.46 15.93
C SER A 4 5.03 -2.79 14.83
N GLY A 5 5.47 -3.38 13.71
CA GLY A 5 4.60 -3.79 12.62
C GLY A 5 5.32 -4.64 11.57
N ILE A 6 4.53 -5.25 10.69
CA ILE A 6 4.95 -6.10 9.59
C ILE A 6 4.07 -5.87 8.37
N LEU A 7 4.70 -5.70 7.20
CA LEU A 7 4.05 -5.56 5.91
C LEU A 7 4.01 -6.92 5.19
N GLY A 8 2.80 -7.39 4.89
CA GLY A 8 2.56 -8.56 4.07
C GLY A 8 2.29 -8.16 2.62
N MET A 9 3.12 -8.68 1.70
CA MET A 9 2.92 -8.58 0.26
C MET A 9 2.26 -9.86 -0.25
N HIS A 10 1.17 -9.72 -1.02
CA HIS A 10 0.48 -10.85 -1.64
C HIS A 10 0.90 -11.02 -3.10
N LYS A 11 0.38 -12.07 -3.76
CA LYS A 11 0.62 -12.25 -5.19
C LYS A 11 0.08 -11.07 -6.02
N ILE A 12 0.78 -10.78 -7.10
CA ILE A 12 0.29 -9.93 -8.19
C ILE A 12 -0.64 -10.79 -9.05
N GLN A 13 -1.82 -10.26 -9.39
CA GLN A 13 -2.80 -10.93 -10.24
C GLN A 13 -3.55 -9.93 -11.10
N GLU A 14 -3.92 -10.32 -12.32
CA GLU A 14 -4.71 -9.50 -13.23
C GLU A 14 -6.13 -9.31 -12.70
N ARG A 15 -6.59 -8.05 -12.65
CA ARG A 15 -7.93 -7.72 -12.16
C ARG A 15 -8.56 -6.60 -13.00
N PRO A 16 -9.87 -6.68 -13.28
CA PRO A 16 -10.60 -5.56 -13.84
C PRO A 16 -10.74 -4.47 -12.78
N ILE A 17 -10.31 -3.26 -13.10
CA ILE A 17 -10.45 -2.06 -12.29
C ILE A 17 -11.02 -0.91 -13.13
N VAL A 18 -11.58 0.10 -12.47
CA VAL A 18 -12.02 1.32 -13.14
C VAL A 18 -10.91 2.37 -13.07
N VAL A 19 -10.48 2.88 -14.22
CA VAL A 19 -9.53 3.99 -14.34
C VAL A 19 -10.16 5.02 -15.26
N ASP A 20 -10.25 6.28 -14.79
CA ASP A 20 -10.85 7.39 -15.53
C ASP A 20 -12.25 7.07 -16.15
N GLY A 21 -13.04 6.27 -15.43
CA GLY A 21 -14.38 5.87 -15.84
C GLY A 21 -14.46 4.69 -16.81
N GLN A 22 -13.32 4.10 -17.21
CA GLN A 22 -13.26 2.94 -18.09
C GLN A 22 -12.78 1.69 -17.35
N MET A 23 -13.25 0.51 -17.79
CA MET A 23 -12.80 -0.75 -17.21
C MET A 23 -11.51 -1.21 -17.90
N GLU A 24 -10.44 -1.35 -17.13
CA GLU A 24 -9.13 -1.82 -17.60
C GLU A 24 -8.70 -3.04 -16.79
N ILE A 25 -7.99 -3.97 -17.43
CA ILE A 25 -7.31 -5.07 -16.72
C ILE A 25 -5.94 -4.55 -16.29
N ARG A 26 -5.65 -4.59 -14.98
CA ARG A 26 -4.34 -4.22 -14.44
C ARG A 26 -3.76 -5.30 -13.53
N PRO A 27 -2.42 -5.41 -13.44
CA PRO A 27 -1.75 -6.22 -12.44
C PRO A 27 -1.92 -5.57 -11.06
N MET A 28 -2.64 -6.25 -10.17
CA MET A 28 -2.97 -5.74 -8.84
C MET A 28 -2.40 -6.65 -7.75
N MET A 29 -1.94 -6.04 -6.65
CA MET A 29 -1.48 -6.72 -5.45
C MET A 29 -2.21 -6.19 -4.21
N TYR A 30 -2.51 -7.08 -3.27
CA TYR A 30 -2.98 -6.68 -1.95
C TYR A 30 -1.82 -6.50 -0.98
N LEU A 31 -1.85 -5.40 -0.22
CA LEU A 31 -0.95 -5.13 0.89
C LEU A 31 -1.72 -5.27 2.20
N ALA A 32 -1.08 -5.88 3.20
CA ALA A 32 -1.62 -5.96 4.55
C ALA A 32 -0.58 -5.46 5.55
N LEU A 33 -0.99 -4.59 6.47
CA LEU A 33 -0.15 -4.11 7.56
C LEU A 33 -0.70 -4.63 8.87
N SER A 34 0.07 -5.47 9.56
CA SER A 34 -0.18 -5.79 10.96
C SER A 34 0.71 -4.92 11.83
N TYR A 35 0.14 -4.29 12.86
CA TYR A 35 0.86 -3.34 13.71
C TYR A 35 0.40 -3.44 15.16
N ASP A 36 1.26 -3.01 16.08
CA ASP A 36 0.94 -2.94 17.49
C ASP A 36 0.10 -1.68 17.78
N HIS A 37 -1.21 -1.87 17.93
CA HIS A 37 -2.17 -0.81 18.23
C HIS A 37 -1.92 -0.08 19.55
N ARG A 38 -1.09 -0.63 20.45
CA ARG A 38 -0.70 0.06 21.69
C ARG A 38 0.30 1.17 21.43
N LEU A 39 1.01 1.11 20.29
CA LEU A 39 2.07 2.03 19.91
C LEU A 39 1.70 2.90 18.70
N ILE A 40 0.95 2.35 17.75
CA ILE A 40 0.62 3.00 16.48
C ILE A 40 -0.89 3.15 16.40
N ASP A 41 -1.37 4.38 16.15
CA ASP A 41 -2.79 4.63 15.94
C ASP A 41 -3.26 4.15 14.56
N GLY A 42 -4.55 3.82 14.45
CA GLY A 42 -5.13 3.36 13.20
C GLY A 42 -4.96 4.36 12.05
N ARG A 43 -5.02 5.67 12.33
CA ARG A 43 -4.77 6.71 11.33
C ARG A 43 -3.33 6.65 10.81
N GLU A 44 -2.35 6.47 11.69
CA GLU A 44 -0.93 6.42 11.32
C GLU A 44 -0.64 5.18 10.47
N ALA A 45 -1.17 4.02 10.87
CA ALA A 45 -1.02 2.78 10.12
C ALA A 45 -1.64 2.88 8.71
N VAL A 46 -2.84 3.45 8.58
CA VAL A 46 -3.49 3.66 7.28
C VAL A 46 -2.71 4.64 6.43
N THR A 47 -2.26 5.76 7.01
CA THR A 47 -1.48 6.78 6.28
C THR A 47 -0.16 6.19 5.78
N PHE A 48 0.52 5.39 6.60
CA PHE A 48 1.73 4.67 6.20
C PHE A 48 1.45 3.72 5.02
N LEU A 49 0.39 2.92 5.10
CA LEU A 49 0.04 1.96 4.04
C LEU A 49 -0.32 2.67 2.72
N VAL A 50 -1.03 3.79 2.79
CA VAL A 50 -1.34 4.64 1.63
C VAL A 50 -0.05 5.20 1.02
N ARG A 51 0.88 5.71 1.83
CA ARG A 51 2.16 6.22 1.33
C ARG A 51 2.98 5.14 0.61
N ILE A 52 3.01 3.93 1.15
CA ILE A 52 3.66 2.78 0.50
C ILE A 52 2.96 2.44 -0.83
N LYS A 53 1.62 2.41 -0.86
CA LYS A 53 0.85 2.19 -2.10
C LYS A 53 1.23 3.22 -3.16
N GLU A 54 1.16 4.51 -2.84
CA GLU A 54 1.48 5.59 -3.77
C GLU A 54 2.93 5.53 -4.25
N SER A 55 3.88 5.19 -3.37
CA SER A 55 5.29 5.06 -3.74
C SER A 55 5.55 3.88 -4.69
N ILE A 56 4.75 2.82 -4.60
CA ILE A 56 4.85 1.66 -5.51
C ILE A 56 4.16 1.96 -6.84
N GLU A 57 3.01 2.65 -6.82
CA GLU A 57 2.26 3.02 -8.02
C GLU A 57 2.94 4.15 -8.80
N GLU A 58 3.62 5.07 -8.11
CA GLU A 58 4.35 6.22 -8.67
C GLU A 58 5.77 6.32 -8.06
N PRO A 59 6.73 5.48 -8.50
CA PRO A 59 8.09 5.43 -7.94
C PRO A 59 8.86 6.75 -8.02
N GLU A 60 8.49 7.64 -8.94
CA GLU A 60 9.07 8.98 -9.08
C GLU A 60 8.90 9.83 -7.81
N ARG A 61 7.85 9.58 -7.01
CA ARG A 61 7.65 10.26 -5.73
C ARG A 61 8.77 9.99 -4.73
N LEU A 62 9.36 8.79 -4.78
CA LEU A 62 10.51 8.43 -3.93
C LEU A 62 11.77 9.20 -4.31
N LEU A 63 11.92 9.61 -5.57
CA LEU A 63 13.07 10.37 -6.04
C LEU A 63 12.98 11.85 -5.68
N LEU A 64 11.77 12.35 -5.48
CA LEU A 64 11.49 13.76 -5.21
C LEU A 64 11.34 14.08 -3.71
N ASP A 65 11.52 13.09 -2.82
CA ASP A 65 11.26 13.19 -1.37
C ASP A 65 9.87 13.78 -1.03
N LEU A 66 8.88 13.53 -1.90
CA LEU A 66 7.49 14.00 -1.76
C LEU A 66 6.66 13.11 -0.81
#